data_AF-A0AAP0N590-F1
#
_entry.id   AF-A0AAP0N590-F1
#
_cell.length_a   1.000
_cell.length_b   1.000
_cell.length_c   1.000
_cell.angle_alpha   90.00
_cell.angle_beta   90.00
_cell.angle_gamma   90.00
#
_symmetry.space_group_name_H-M   'P 1'
#
loop_
_entity.id
_entity.type
_entity.pdbx_description
1 polymer ?
#
loop_
_entity_poly.entity_id
_entity_poly.type
_entity_poly.pdbx_seq_one_letter_code
_entity_poly.pdbx_strand_id
1 'polypeptide(L)'
;MATTPNRQFKNICVLSGFNYGKHKEFVETVIDLGRSIAERKLHLVYGGGNRGLSKLVSEAAFVRGSQVLGIIPRALKPTGEELVVLGMQEKITEMLNHADAFIFLPGDLATLEALITLVS
;
A
#
# COMPACT_ATOMS: atom_id res chain seq x y z
N MET A 1 -26.68 -1.46 -22.92
CA MET A 1 -25.96 -0.31 -22.33
C MET A 1 -25.69 -0.67 -20.87
N ALA A 2 -24.49 -1.13 -20.54
CA ALA A 2 -24.13 -1.48 -19.17
C ALA A 2 -23.80 -0.20 -18.42
N THR A 3 -24.57 0.14 -17.39
CA THR A 3 -24.27 1.19 -16.43
C THR A 3 -23.02 0.77 -15.65
N THR A 4 -21.88 1.35 -15.99
CA THR A 4 -20.66 1.21 -15.18
C THR A 4 -20.99 1.76 -13.79
N PRO A 5 -20.90 0.96 -12.71
CA PRO A 5 -21.13 1.48 -11.38
C PRO A 5 -20.12 2.59 -11.12
N ASN A 6 -20.61 3.74 -10.65
CA ASN A 6 -19.78 4.88 -10.27
C ASN A 6 -18.98 4.49 -9.02
N ARG A 7 -17.88 3.74 -9.22
CA ARG A 7 -17.01 3.25 -8.15
C ARG A 7 -16.34 4.48 -7.54
N GLN A 8 -16.80 4.86 -6.35
CA GLN A 8 -16.30 6.04 -5.66
C GLN A 8 -14.84 5.78 -5.27
N PHE A 9 -13.93 6.59 -5.82
CA PHE A 9 -12.50 6.53 -5.51
C PHE A 9 -12.26 6.80 -4.03
N LYS A 10 -11.90 5.76 -3.28
CA LYS A 10 -11.67 5.84 -1.83
C LYS A 10 -10.38 5.21 -1.38
N ASN A 11 -9.93 4.14 -2.03
CA ASN A 11 -8.84 3.32 -1.53
C ASN A 11 -7.60 3.47 -2.42
N ILE A 12 -6.51 3.96 -1.86
CA ILE A 12 -5.21 4.03 -2.54
C ILE A 12 -4.33 2.91 -2.00
N CYS A 13 -3.79 2.10 -2.90
CA CYS A 13 -2.79 1.10 -2.57
C CYS A 13 -1.38 1.66 -2.77
N VAL A 14 -0.53 1.51 -1.75
CA VAL A 14 0.88 1.91 -1.82
C VAL A 14 1.76 0.68 -1.71
N LEU A 15 2.62 0.53 -2.72
CA LEU A 15 3.60 -0.54 -2.83
C LEU A 15 5.00 0.04 -2.72
N SER A 16 5.82 -0.54 -1.86
CA SER A 16 7.26 -0.27 -1.78
C SER A 16 8.01 -1.53 -1.41
N GLY A 17 9.31 -1.54 -1.70
CA GLY A 17 10.20 -2.57 -1.19
C GLY A 17 10.34 -2.50 0.33
N PHE A 18 10.98 -3.52 0.90
CA PHE A 18 11.19 -3.62 2.36
C PHE A 18 12.31 -2.71 2.87
N ASN A 19 13.11 -2.15 1.96
CA ASN A 19 14.19 -1.22 2.29
C ASN A 19 13.74 0.23 2.15
N TYR A 20 14.20 1.09 3.05
CA TYR A 20 13.95 2.54 3.02
C TYR A 20 14.62 3.27 1.83
N GLY A 21 15.28 2.53 0.93
CA GLY A 21 16.20 3.09 -0.06
C GLY A 21 17.50 3.61 0.57
N LYS A 22 18.43 4.07 -0.26
CA LYS A 22 19.69 4.70 0.19
C LYS A 22 19.54 6.21 0.44
N HIS A 23 18.41 6.80 0.06
CA HIS A 23 18.20 8.25 0.05
C HIS A 23 17.13 8.65 1.06
N LYS A 24 17.56 9.30 2.15
CA LYS A 24 16.68 9.83 3.19
C LYS A 24 15.66 10.84 2.66
N GLU A 25 15.94 11.45 1.51
CA GLU A 25 15.07 12.41 0.81
C GLU A 25 13.67 11.86 0.51
N PHE A 26 13.54 10.54 0.32
CA PHE A 26 12.23 9.93 0.10
C PHE A 26 11.35 9.91 1.37
N VAL A 27 11.94 9.97 2.57
CA VAL A 27 11.21 9.84 3.84
C VAL A 27 10.20 10.97 4.00
N GLU A 28 10.59 12.22 3.77
CA GLU A 28 9.68 13.37 3.89
C GLU A 28 8.55 13.27 2.86
N THR A 29 8.89 12.92 1.62
CA THR A 29 7.93 12.77 0.53
C THR A 29 6.87 11.70 0.84
N VAL A 30 7.26 10.55 1.40
CA VAL A 30 6.31 9.48 1.73
C VAL A 30 5.46 9.80 2.95
N ILE A 31 6.01 10.56 3.91
CA ILE A 31 5.21 11.09 5.03
C ILE A 31 4.16 12.05 4.47
N ASP A 32 4.54 13.01 3.63
CA ASP A 32 3.61 13.98 3.05
C ASP A 32 2.56 13.32 2.15
N LEU A 33 2.92 12.23 1.45
CA LEU A 33 1.96 11.39 0.75
C LEU A 33 0.90 10.82 1.71
N GLY A 34 1.31 10.21 2.82
CA GLY A 34 0.37 9.68 3.82
C GLY A 34 -0.54 10.75 4.41
N ARG A 35 0.00 11.96 4.65
CA ARG A 35 -0.79 13.11 5.09
C ARG A 35 -1.83 13.53 4.06
N SER A 36 -1.42 13.63 2.80
CA SER A 36 -2.30 14.03 1.69
C SER A 36 -3.44 13.04 1.47
N ILE A 37 -3.19 11.74 1.65
CA ILE A 37 -4.22 10.69 1.58
C ILE A 37 -5.29 10.93 2.66
N ALA A 38 -4.86 11.21 3.90
CA ALA A 38 -5.78 11.47 5.01
C ALA A 38 -6.55 12.78 4.86
N GLU A 39 -5.90 13.86 4.43
CA GLU A 39 -6.56 15.15 4.18
C GLU A 39 -7.66 15.06 3.12
N ARG A 40 -7.48 14.18 2.14
CA ARG A 40 -8.48 13.88 1.10
C ARG A 40 -9.54 12.87 1.54
N LYS A 41 -9.51 12.42 2.80
CA LYS A 41 -10.42 11.41 3.37
C LYS A 41 -10.39 10.09 2.60
N LEU A 42 -9.23 9.73 2.08
CA LEU A 42 -8.99 8.46 1.40
C LEU A 42 -8.47 7.43 2.41
N HIS A 43 -8.61 6.16 2.06
CA HIS A 43 -8.12 5.02 2.82
C HIS A 43 -6.87 4.45 2.16
N LEU A 44 -6.00 3.86 2.96
CA LEU A 44 -4.74 3.31 2.49
C LEU A 44 -4.77 1.79 2.55
N VAL A 45 -4.39 1.14 1.45
CA VAL A 45 -4.04 -0.28 1.40
C VAL A 45 -2.52 -0.36 1.23
N TYR A 46 -1.84 -1.26 1.94
CA TYR A 46 -0.41 -1.47 1.74
C TYR A 46 0.01 -2.93 1.97
N GLY A 47 1.24 -3.26 1.58
CA GLY A 47 1.76 -4.62 1.58
C GLY A 47 2.08 -5.23 2.96
N GLY A 48 1.66 -4.62 4.07
CA GLY A 48 1.91 -5.09 5.42
C GLY A 48 3.39 -5.00 5.85
N GLY A 49 3.66 -5.44 7.08
CA GLY A 49 4.97 -5.44 7.71
C GLY A 49 5.30 -4.16 8.48
N ASN A 50 6.44 -4.19 9.18
CA ASN A 50 6.93 -3.13 10.07
C ASN A 50 8.12 -2.34 9.52
N ARG A 51 8.45 -2.47 8.23
CA ARG A 51 9.63 -1.83 7.62
C ARG A 51 9.35 -1.32 6.22
N GLY A 52 10.19 -0.41 5.74
CA GLY A 52 10.13 0.16 4.40
C GLY A 52 9.31 1.44 4.31
N LEU A 53 9.27 2.02 3.11
CA LEU A 53 8.60 3.30 2.86
C LEU A 53 7.07 3.19 3.00
N SER A 54 6.48 2.08 2.58
CA SER A 54 5.03 1.83 2.71
C SER A 54 4.55 1.85 4.17
N LYS A 55 5.38 1.42 5.12
CA LYS A 55 5.10 1.53 6.56
C LYS A 55 5.08 3.00 7.03
N LEU A 56 5.98 3.84 6.54
CA LEU A 56 6.00 5.27 6.88
C LEU A 56 4.75 5.99 6.34
N VAL A 57 4.32 5.66 5.11
CA VAL A 57 3.06 6.18 4.55
C VAL A 57 1.88 5.75 5.41
N SER A 58 1.86 4.48 5.83
CA SER A 58 0.75 3.93 6.59
C SER A 58 0.62 4.54 7.97
N GLU A 59 1.73 4.77 8.67
CA GLU A 59 1.75 5.50 9.94
C GLU A 59 1.30 6.95 9.77
N ALA A 60 1.80 7.66 8.76
CA ALA A 60 1.45 9.05 8.51
C ALA A 60 -0.04 9.23 8.18
N ALA A 61 -0.64 8.30 7.44
CA ALA A 61 -2.07 8.28 7.15
C ALA A 61 -2.91 7.93 8.38
N PHE A 62 -2.51 6.88 9.12
CA PHE A 62 -3.23 6.40 10.31
C PHE A 62 -3.32 7.47 11.40
N VAL A 63 -2.20 8.14 11.71
CA VAL A 63 -2.15 9.20 12.74
C VAL A 63 -3.10 10.37 12.41
N ARG A 64 -3.44 10.55 11.14
CA ARG A 64 -4.38 11.59 10.67
C ARG A 64 -5.82 11.10 10.48
N GLY A 65 -6.12 9.87 10.91
CA GLY A 65 -7.47 9.33 10.94
C GLY A 65 -7.90 8.61 9.67
N SER A 66 -7.00 8.34 8.72
CA SER A 66 -7.32 7.42 7.62
C SER A 66 -7.44 6.00 8.12
N GLN A 67 -8.38 5.25 7.54
CA GLN A 67 -8.37 3.79 7.64
C GLN A 67 -7.19 3.24 6.85
N VAL A 68 -6.51 2.26 7.44
CA VAL A 68 -5.32 1.61 6.87
C VAL A 68 -5.52 0.11 6.91
N LEU A 69 -5.37 -0.54 5.76
CA LEU A 69 -5.41 -1.99 5.60
C LEU A 69 -4.03 -2.50 5.18
N GLY A 70 -3.35 -3.23 6.06
CA GLY A 70 -2.14 -3.99 5.70
C GLY A 70 -2.50 -5.40 5.26
N ILE A 71 -1.91 -5.89 4.18
CA ILE A 71 -2.11 -7.26 3.68
C ILE A 71 -0.77 -7.99 3.72
N ILE A 72 -0.67 -9.04 4.52
CA ILE A 72 0.58 -9.76 4.78
C ILE A 72 0.43 -11.27 4.53
N PRO A 73 1.36 -11.91 3.79
CA PRO A 73 1.32 -13.36 3.62
C PRO A 73 1.74 -14.06 4.91
N ARG A 74 1.16 -15.23 5.19
CA ARG A 74 1.42 -16.05 6.38
C ARG A 74 2.89 -16.42 6.57
N ALA A 75 3.64 -16.48 5.47
CA ALA A 75 5.09 -16.73 5.52
C ALA A 75 5.88 -15.59 6.17
N LEU A 76 5.30 -14.38 6.26
CA LEU A 76 5.87 -13.23 6.95
C LEU A 76 5.17 -13.02 8.31
N LYS A 77 5.91 -12.46 9.27
CA LYS A 77 5.38 -12.23 10.62
C LYS A 77 4.49 -10.98 10.63
N PRO A 78 3.20 -11.09 11.00
CA PRO A 78 2.34 -9.93 11.16
C PRO A 78 2.81 -9.06 12.34
N THR A 79 2.56 -7.77 12.23
CA THR A 79 3.07 -6.75 13.15
C THR A 79 1.97 -5.91 13.81
N GLY A 80 0.71 -6.19 13.47
CA GLY A 80 -0.48 -5.56 14.05
C GLY A 80 -1.75 -6.16 13.45
N GLU A 81 -2.77 -5.31 13.29
CA GLU A 81 -4.02 -5.65 12.60
C GLU A 81 -3.81 -5.62 11.08
N GLU A 82 -3.33 -6.74 10.54
CA GLU A 82 -3.12 -6.93 9.10
C GLU A 82 -3.97 -8.12 8.63
N LEU A 83 -4.51 -8.03 7.42
CA LEU A 83 -5.16 -9.13 6.73
C LEU A 83 -4.11 -10.18 6.36
N VAL A 84 -4.17 -11.34 7.01
CA VAL A 84 -3.25 -12.45 6.76
C VAL A 84 -3.75 -13.32 5.62
N VAL A 85 -2.96 -13.44 4.55
CA VAL A 85 -3.26 -14.26 3.35
C VAL A 85 -2.33 -15.46 3.26
N LEU A 86 -2.65 -16.47 2.45
CA LEU A 86 -1.88 -17.71 2.34
C LEU A 86 -0.55 -17.52 1.61
N GLY A 87 -0.49 -16.63 0.62
CA GLY A 87 0.70 -16.48 -0.21
C GLY A 87 0.82 -15.13 -0.93
N MET A 88 1.91 -14.98 -1.68
CA MET A 88 2.23 -13.73 -2.40
C MET A 88 1.26 -13.42 -3.55
N GLN A 89 0.75 -14.43 -4.24
CA GLN A 89 -0.26 -14.22 -5.30
C GLN A 89 -1.57 -13.70 -4.71
N GLU A 90 -2.07 -14.34 -3.65
CA GLU A 90 -3.27 -13.91 -2.94
C GLU A 90 -3.10 -12.50 -2.36
N LYS A 91 -1.90 -12.17 -1.85
CA LYS A 91 -1.57 -10.80 -1.42
C LYS A 91 -1.83 -9.78 -2.53
N ILE A 92 -1.34 -10.02 -3.75
CA ILE A 92 -1.52 -9.12 -4.88
C ILE A 92 -3.01 -9.04 -5.26
N THR A 93 -3.71 -10.18 -5.29
CA THR A 93 -5.16 -10.23 -5.57
C THR A 93 -5.97 -9.42 -4.56
N GLU A 94 -5.70 -9.56 -3.26
CA GLU A 94 -6.39 -8.79 -2.23
C GLU A 94 -6.07 -7.29 -2.34
N MET A 95 -4.81 -6.93 -2.65
CA MET A 95 -4.45 -5.53 -2.92
C MET A 95 -5.20 -4.97 -4.14
N LEU A 96 -5.44 -5.78 -5.18
CA LEU A 96 -6.27 -5.43 -6.34
C LEU A 96 -7.74 -5.25 -5.99
N ASN A 97 -8.29 -6.16 -5.19
CA ASN A 97 -9.70 -6.12 -4.81
C ASN A 97 -10.03 -4.91 -3.95
N HIS A 98 -9.10 -4.54 -3.05
CA HIS A 98 -9.30 -3.48 -2.08
C HIS A 98 -8.90 -2.07 -2.55
N ALA A 99 -8.27 -1.92 -3.72
CA ALA A 99 -7.73 -0.64 -4.19
C ALA A 99 -8.44 -0.09 -5.44
N ASP A 100 -8.49 1.23 -5.54
CA ASP A 100 -8.98 1.97 -6.70
C ASP A 100 -7.82 2.59 -7.52
N ALA A 101 -6.66 2.81 -6.88
CA ALA A 101 -5.42 3.22 -7.52
C ALA A 101 -4.19 2.63 -6.83
N PHE A 102 -3.08 2.62 -7.56
CA PHE A 102 -1.78 2.14 -7.09
C PHE A 102 -0.73 3.24 -7.18
N ILE A 103 0.06 3.37 -6.13
CA ILE A 103 1.26 4.21 -6.08
C ILE A 103 2.44 3.30 -5.80
N PHE A 104 3.41 3.31 -6.71
CA PHE A 104 4.66 2.59 -6.55
C PHE A 104 5.74 3.54 -6.08
N LEU A 105 6.29 3.26 -4.90
CA LEU A 105 7.42 3.99 -4.34
C LEU A 105 8.74 3.32 -4.77
N PRO A 106 9.87 4.06 -4.73
CA PRO A 106 11.18 3.46 -4.96
C PRO A 106 11.41 2.25 -4.04
N GLY A 107 11.90 1.16 -4.62
CA GLY A 107 11.99 -0.12 -3.93
C GLY A 107 13.02 -1.07 -4.53
N ASP A 108 12.92 -2.32 -4.12
CA ASP A 108 13.74 -3.44 -4.58
C ASP A 108 13.13 -4.11 -5.83
N LEU A 109 13.78 -5.18 -6.31
CA LEU A 109 13.31 -5.96 -7.46
C LEU A 109 11.88 -6.48 -7.25
N ALA A 110 11.51 -6.86 -6.02
CA ALA A 110 10.15 -7.32 -5.71
C ALA A 110 9.09 -6.23 -5.97
N THR A 111 9.45 -4.95 -5.82
CA THR A 111 8.58 -3.82 -6.15
C THR A 111 8.37 -3.71 -7.67
N LEU A 112 9.44 -3.93 -8.44
CA LEU A 112 9.37 -3.94 -9.91
C LEU A 112 8.57 -5.16 -10.42
N GLU A 113 8.77 -6.33 -9.84
CA GLU A 113 8.01 -7.55 -10.15
C GLU A 113 6.52 -7.34 -9.89
N ALA A 114 6.15 -6.71 -8.76
CA ALA A 114 4.77 -6.36 -8.46
C ALA A 114 4.21 -5.36 -9.48
N LEU A 115 4.97 -4.34 -9.88
CA LEU A 115 4.56 -3.40 -10.92
C LEU A 115 4.28 -4.10 -12.24
N ILE A 116 5.22 -4.91 -12.72
CA ILE A 116 5.07 -5.66 -13.99
C ILE A 116 3.86 -6.59 -13.91
N THR A 117 3.68 -7.30 -12.80
CA THR A 117 2.53 -8.19 -12.58
C THR A 117 1.20 -7.45 -12.62
N LEU A 118 1.16 -6.19 -12.16
CA LEU A 118 -0.08 -5.40 -12.11
C LEU A 118 -0.45 -4.74 -13.44
N VAL A 119 0.52 -4.53 -14.35
CA VAL A 119 0.29 -3.89 -15.66
C VAL A 119 0.24 -4.87 -16.83
N SER A 120 0.55 -6.15 -16.60
CA SER A 120 0.51 -7.23 -17.61
C SER A 120 -0.86 -7.88 -17.68
#